data_AF-A0A0F8YP21-F1
#
_entry.id   AF-A0A0F8YP21-F1
#
_cell.length_a   1.000
_cell.length_b   1.000
_cell.length_c   1.000
_cell.angle_alpha   90.00
_cell.angle_beta   90.00
_cell.angle_gamma   90.00
#
_symmetry.space_group_name_H-M   'P 1'
#
loop_
_entity.id
_entity.type
_entity.pdbx_description
1 polymer ?
#
loop_
_entity_poly.entity_id
_entity_poly.type
_entity_poly.pdbx_seq_one_letter_code
_entity_poly.pdbx_strand_id
1 'polypeptide(L)'
;MKRSIGQNKKLGLSRRQGALFDSFVSGLLLGDAHISKTGSLRIEQSVKRVGWLRQVKARLAEFGCDARVSTPFQNRVSIGPHNVIRPGLSRMLTTRVYIELKAQRKRWYRDSRKIVPKDLSLNA
;
A
#
# COMPACT_ATOMS: atom_id res chain seq x y z
N MET A 1 23.16 8.00 14.68
CA MET A 1 21.80 8.47 14.35
C MET A 1 20.76 7.47 14.86
N LYS A 2 20.07 7.78 15.96
CA LYS A 2 18.93 6.98 16.45
C LYS A 2 17.74 7.22 15.51
N ARG A 3 17.41 6.26 14.64
CA ARG A 3 16.16 6.31 13.88
C ARG A 3 15.02 6.19 14.89
N SER A 4 14.29 7.28 15.11
CA SER A 4 13.00 7.27 15.80
C SER A 4 12.19 6.11 15.25
N ILE A 5 11.91 5.12 16.10
CA ILE A 5 10.94 4.07 15.83
C ILE A 5 9.61 4.82 15.81
N GLY A 6 9.19 5.24 14.62
CA GLY A 6 7.96 6.02 14.43
C GLY A 6 6.82 5.31 15.16
N GLN A 7 6.27 5.98 16.16
CA GLN A 7 5.15 5.46 16.95
C GLN A 7 4.02 5.03 15.99
N ASN A 8 3.46 3.85 16.22
CA ASN A 8 2.37 3.35 15.39
C ASN A 8 1.16 4.28 15.58
N LYS A 9 0.73 4.97 14.52
CA LYS A 9 -0.48 5.80 14.56
C LYS A 9 -1.70 4.87 14.45
N LYS A 10 -2.72 5.12 15.26
CA LYS A 10 -4.04 4.47 15.15
C LYS A 10 -4.97 5.40 14.37
N LEU A 11 -5.83 4.85 13.52
CA LEU A 11 -6.74 5.66 12.69
C LEU A 11 -7.99 6.14 13.44
N GLY A 12 -8.29 5.56 14.61
CA GLY A 12 -9.45 5.98 15.43
C GLY A 12 -10.81 5.66 14.79
N LEU A 13 -10.86 4.63 13.93
CA LEU A 13 -12.07 4.27 13.19
C LEU A 13 -13.15 3.66 14.09
N SER A 14 -14.41 4.05 13.86
CA SER A 14 -15.56 3.30 14.38
C SER A 14 -15.62 1.89 13.80
N ARG A 15 -16.41 0.99 14.38
CA ARG A 15 -16.56 -0.40 13.88
C ARG A 15 -16.97 -0.44 12.40
N ARG A 16 -17.93 0.42 12.00
CA ARG A 16 -18.40 0.51 10.62
C ARG A 16 -17.30 1.03 9.68
N GLN A 17 -16.59 2.09 10.07
CA GLN A 17 -15.48 2.62 9.27
C GLN A 17 -14.32 1.63 9.17
N GLY A 18 -14.05 0.86 10.23
CA GLY A 18 -13.05 -0.22 10.23
C GLY A 18 -13.37 -1.28 9.18
N ALA A 19 -14.62 -1.77 9.14
CA ALA A 19 -15.04 -2.74 8.13
C ALA A 19 -14.93 -2.19 6.70
N LEU A 20 -15.29 -0.93 6.47
CA LEU A 20 -15.15 -0.27 5.16
C LEU A 20 -13.68 -0.09 4.77
N PHE A 21 -12.83 0.29 5.72
CA PHE A 21 -11.39 0.40 5.52
C PHE A 21 -10.78 -0.96 5.16
N ASP A 22 -11.15 -2.01 5.90
CA ASP A 22 -10.66 -3.37 5.67
C ASP A 22 -11.08 -3.90 4.30
N SER A 23 -12.33 -3.66 3.89
CA SER A 23 -12.83 -4.01 2.56
C SER A 23 -12.06 -3.25 1.46
N PHE A 24 -11.90 -1.93 1.62
CA PHE A 24 -11.16 -1.10 0.67
C PHE A 24 -9.70 -1.53 0.52
N VAL A 25 -8.99 -1.73 1.64
CA VAL A 25 -7.59 -2.19 1.62
C VAL A 25 -7.50 -3.61 1.04
N SER A 26 -8.45 -4.50 1.35
CA SER A 26 -8.50 -5.84 0.75
C SER A 26 -8.64 -5.79 -0.76
N GLY A 27 -9.49 -4.91 -1.31
CA GLY A 27 -9.62 -4.71 -2.75
C GLY A 27 -8.31 -4.23 -3.40
N LEU A 28 -7.62 -3.27 -2.78
CA LEU A 28 -6.30 -2.83 -3.23
C LEU A 28 -5.27 -3.97 -3.19
N LEU A 29 -5.31 -4.80 -2.14
CA LEU A 29 -4.43 -5.95 -1.96
C LEU A 29 -4.79 -7.13 -2.87
N LEU A 30 -5.97 -7.21 -3.46
CA LEU A 30 -6.21 -8.19 -4.53
C LEU A 30 -5.51 -7.77 -5.83
N GLY A 31 -5.43 -6.46 -6.09
CA GLY A 31 -4.72 -5.89 -7.22
C GLY A 31 -3.27 -5.53 -6.91
N ASP A 32 -2.91 -4.30 -7.26
CA ASP A 32 -1.53 -3.83 -7.39
C ASP A 32 -0.86 -3.42 -6.06
N ALA A 33 -1.59 -3.45 -4.94
CA ALA A 33 -1.06 -3.01 -3.66
C ALA A 33 -0.27 -4.10 -2.93
N HIS A 34 0.65 -3.66 -2.08
CA HIS A 34 1.29 -4.50 -1.08
C HIS A 34 1.52 -3.74 0.23
N ILE A 35 1.61 -4.45 1.35
CA ILE A 35 2.00 -3.85 2.63
C ILE A 35 3.44 -4.26 2.95
N SER A 36 4.29 -3.25 3.22
CA SER A 36 5.69 -3.45 3.61
C SER A 36 5.80 -4.25 4.91
N LYS A 37 6.98 -4.83 5.18
CA LYS A 37 7.26 -5.50 6.46
C LYS A 37 7.02 -4.59 7.69
N THR A 38 7.15 -3.28 7.51
CA THR A 38 6.96 -2.29 8.57
C THR A 38 5.50 -1.85 8.77
N GLY A 39 4.59 -2.20 7.85
CA GLY A 39 3.17 -1.85 7.94
C GLY A 39 2.74 -0.61 7.16
N SER A 40 3.48 -0.22 6.12
CA SER A 40 3.05 0.82 5.17
C SER A 40 2.40 0.18 3.95
N LEU A 41 1.22 0.65 3.55
CA LEU A 41 0.62 0.30 2.27
C LEU A 41 1.39 1.02 1.15
N ARG A 42 1.69 0.28 0.09
CA ARG A 42 2.43 0.74 -1.07
C ARG A 42 1.75 0.28 -2.35
N ILE A 43 1.69 1.18 -3.31
CA ILE A 43 1.14 0.91 -4.64
C ILE A 43 2.08 1.56 -5.63
N GLU A 44 2.60 0.79 -6.57
CA GLU A 44 3.40 1.31 -7.67
C GLU A 44 2.60 1.18 -8.97
N GLN A 45 2.56 2.24 -9.76
CA GLN A 45 1.81 2.31 -11.01
C GLN A 45 2.56 3.09 -12.07
N SER A 46 2.26 2.82 -13.34
CA SER A 46 2.72 3.66 -14.44
C SER A 46 2.25 5.11 -14.28
N VAL A 47 3.03 6.07 -14.81
CA VAL A 47 2.65 7.50 -14.80
C VAL A 47 1.28 7.78 -15.42
N LYS A 48 0.84 6.98 -16.39
CA LYS A 48 -0.48 7.10 -17.03
C LYS A 48 -1.63 6.89 -16.04
N ARG A 49 -1.39 6.15 -14.93
CA ARG A 49 -2.39 5.82 -13.90
C ARG A 49 -2.26 6.68 -12.63
N VAL A 50 -1.60 7.84 -12.70
CA VAL A 50 -1.45 8.74 -11.55
C VAL A 50 -2.77 9.30 -11.06
N GLY A 51 -3.75 9.53 -11.95
CA GLY A 51 -5.09 9.95 -11.56
C GLY A 51 -5.73 8.96 -10.58
N TRP A 52 -5.61 7.66 -10.86
CA TRP A 52 -6.08 6.59 -9.97
C TRP A 52 -5.34 6.59 -8.62
N LEU A 53 -4.01 6.76 -8.60
CA LEU A 53 -3.28 6.90 -7.33
C LEU A 53 -3.76 8.10 -6.49
N ARG A 54 -4.13 9.21 -7.13
CA ARG A 54 -4.68 10.39 -6.43
C ARG A 54 -6.06 10.08 -5.84
N GLN A 55 -6.91 9.34 -6.55
CA GLN A 55 -8.21 8.88 -6.03
C GLN A 55 -8.02 7.94 -4.84
N VAL A 56 -7.10 6.97 -4.92
CA VAL A 56 -6.77 6.08 -3.80
C VAL A 56 -6.26 6.89 -2.61
N LYS A 57 -5.38 7.89 -2.83
CA LYS A 57 -4.92 8.80 -1.78
C LYS A 57 -6.08 9.56 -1.12
N ALA A 58 -6.99 10.12 -1.91
CA ALA A 58 -8.15 10.85 -1.40
C ALA A 58 -9.03 9.93 -0.53
N ARG A 59 -9.34 8.72 -1.01
CA ARG A 59 -10.12 7.74 -0.27
C ARG A 59 -9.44 7.28 1.03
N LEU A 60 -8.11 7.14 1.04
CA LEU A 60 -7.36 6.87 2.26
C LEU A 60 -7.47 8.02 3.28
N ALA A 61 -7.46 9.27 2.82
CA ALA A 61 -7.58 10.45 3.68
C ALA A 61 -8.95 10.52 4.38
N GLU A 62 -10.02 10.03 3.76
CA GLU A 62 -11.36 9.92 4.39
C GLU A 62 -11.36 9.00 5.63
N PHE A 63 -10.41 8.05 5.71
CA PHE A 63 -10.18 7.21 6.89
C PHE A 63 -9.11 7.79 7.85
N GLY A 64 -8.61 9.00 7.60
CA GLY A 64 -7.50 9.58 8.37
C GLY A 64 -6.13 8.97 8.07
N CYS A 65 -6.01 8.22 6.95
CA CYS A 65 -4.78 7.54 6.56
C CYS A 65 -3.92 8.44 5.65
N ASP A 66 -2.82 8.93 6.21
CA ASP A 66 -1.88 9.84 5.54
C ASP A 66 -1.07 9.06 4.49
N ALA A 67 -1.21 9.49 3.23
CA ALA A 67 -0.50 8.92 2.08
C ALA A 67 0.19 9.98 1.23
N ARG A 68 1.32 9.62 0.64
CA ARG A 68 2.06 10.44 -0.33
C ARG A 68 2.17 9.71 -1.65
N VAL A 69 2.13 10.47 -2.75
CA VAL A 69 2.48 9.97 -4.08
C VAL A 69 3.83 10.59 -4.45
N SER A 70 4.81 9.76 -4.77
CA SER A 70 6.17 10.18 -5.11
C SER A 70 6.68 9.43 -6.33
N THR A 71 7.67 9.99 -7.03
CA THR A 71 8.43 9.24 -8.02
C THR A 71 9.40 8.30 -7.29
N PRO A 72 9.38 6.98 -7.55
CA PRO A 72 10.37 6.08 -6.98
C PRO A 72 11.77 6.45 -7.48
N PHE A 73 12.77 6.27 -6.61
CA PHE A 73 14.14 6.76 -6.83
C PHE A 73 14.88 6.03 -7.97
N GLN A 74 14.45 4.82 -8.34
CA GLN A 74 15.05 4.03 -9.41
C GLN A 74 13.98 3.11 -10.04
N ASN A 75 13.69 3.29 -11.33
CA ASN A 75 13.05 2.24 -12.12
C ASN A 75 14.15 1.53 -12.88
N ARG A 76 14.57 0.36 -12.40
CA ARG A 76 15.48 -0.51 -13.16
C ARG A 76 14.64 -1.28 -14.17
N VAL A 77 14.96 -1.13 -15.44
CA VAL A 77 14.41 -1.90 -16.54
C VAL A 77 15.54 -2.76 -17.08
N SER A 78 15.35 -4.08 -17.09
CA SER A 78 16.29 -4.97 -17.75
C SER A 78 16.02 -4.95 -19.25
N ILE A 79 17.05 -4.63 -20.04
CA ILE A 79 17.02 -4.68 -21.51
C ILE A 79 18.15 -5.63 -21.91
N GLY A 80 17.80 -6.89 -22.20
CA GLY A 80 18.78 -7.97 -22.41
C GLY A 80 19.59 -8.24 -21.11
N PRO A 81 20.93 -8.40 -21.18
CA PRO A 81 21.76 -8.60 -19.99
C PRO A 81 22.00 -7.30 -19.19
N HIS A 82 21.51 -6.15 -19.66
CA HIS A 82 21.78 -4.85 -19.06
C HIS A 82 20.62 -4.36 -18.19
N ASN A 83 20.95 -3.73 -17.06
CA ASN A 83 19.99 -3.04 -16.21
C ASN A 83 20.07 -1.54 -16.49
N VAL A 84 19.03 -0.97 -17.11
CA VAL A 84 18.93 0.46 -17.40
C VAL A 84 18.04 1.13 -16.34
N ILE A 85 18.54 2.19 -15.70
CA ILE A 85 17.71 3.01 -14.81
C ILE A 85 16.94 4.01 -15.68
N ARG A 86 15.62 3.86 -15.80
CA ARG A 86 14.74 4.82 -16.49
C ARG A 86 13.99 5.68 -15.48
N PRO A 87 14.53 6.83 -15.04
CA PRO A 87 13.82 7.69 -14.11
C PRO A 87 12.44 8.08 -14.66
N GLY A 88 11.42 8.04 -13.80
CA GLY A 88 10.14 8.71 -14.06
C GLY A 88 9.01 7.92 -14.71
N LEU A 89 9.16 6.63 -15.02
CA LEU A 89 8.09 5.84 -15.68
C LEU A 89 6.95 5.35 -14.75
N SER A 90 7.16 5.40 -13.44
CA SER A 90 6.17 5.02 -12.43
C SER A 90 6.00 6.09 -11.36
N ARG A 91 4.92 5.96 -10.59
CA ARG A 91 4.67 6.68 -9.36
C ARG A 91 4.31 5.67 -8.28
N MET A 92 4.75 5.97 -7.07
CA MET A 92 4.52 5.15 -5.90
C MET A 92 3.65 5.92 -4.90
N LEU A 93 2.50 5.36 -4.54
CA LEU A 93 1.75 5.76 -3.35
C LEU A 93 2.34 5.02 -2.15
N THR A 94 2.56 5.73 -1.04
CA THR A 94 3.00 5.13 0.23
C THR A 94 2.29 5.79 1.40
N THR A 95 1.74 4.98 2.30
CA THR A 95 1.17 5.47 3.56
C THR A 95 2.22 5.58 4.66
N ARG A 96 1.90 6.34 5.72
CA ARG A 96 2.52 6.14 7.04
C ARG A 96 2.23 4.72 7.57
N VAL A 97 2.88 4.36 8.66
CA VAL A 97 2.65 3.08 9.35
C VAL A 97 1.46 3.23 10.29
N TYR A 98 0.47 2.36 10.11
CA TYR A 98 -0.75 2.32 10.93
C TYR A 98 -0.97 0.95 11.54
N ILE A 99 -1.61 0.90 12.72
CA ILE A 99 -1.92 -0.36 13.42
C ILE A 99 -2.83 -1.24 12.56
N GLU A 100 -3.81 -0.64 11.90
CA GLU A 100 -4.80 -1.29 11.05
C GLU A 100 -4.11 -1.92 9.81
N LEU A 101 -3.16 -1.21 9.19
CA LEU A 101 -2.36 -1.76 8.10
C LEU A 101 -1.41 -2.87 8.57
N LYS A 102 -0.89 -2.81 9.80
CA LYS A 102 -0.13 -3.93 10.38
C LYS A 102 -1.01 -5.15 10.62
N ALA A 103 -2.27 -4.96 11.03
CA ALA A 103 -3.23 -6.04 11.16
C ALA A 103 -3.50 -6.69 9.79
N GLN A 104 -3.75 -5.88 8.76
CA GLN A 104 -3.87 -6.38 7.38
C GLN A 104 -2.59 -7.08 6.91
N ARG A 105 -1.39 -6.59 7.27
CA ARG A 105 -0.12 -7.26 6.95
C ARG A 105 -0.01 -8.65 7.56
N LYS A 106 -0.48 -8.85 8.79
CA LYS A 106 -0.49 -10.17 9.44
C LYS A 106 -1.50 -11.10 8.77
N ARG A 107 -2.66 -10.58 8.38
CA ARG A 107 -3.74 -11.33 7.73
C ARG A 107 -3.38 -11.78 6.31
N TRP A 108 -2.79 -10.89 5.51
CA TRP A 108 -2.53 -11.10 4.07
C TRP A 108 -1.19 -11.74 3.75
N TYR A 109 -0.33 -11.99 4.73
CA TYR A 109 1.01 -12.48 4.44
C TYR A 109 1.51 -13.48 5.47
N ARG A 110 1.89 -14.65 4.98
CA ARG A 110 2.51 -15.73 5.74
C ARG A 110 3.93 -15.94 5.21
N ASP A 111 4.92 -16.00 6.08
CA ASP A 111 6.34 -16.20 5.72
C ASP A 111 6.83 -15.19 4.66
N SER A 112 6.39 -13.94 4.79
CA SER A 112 6.64 -12.84 3.83
C SER A 112 6.02 -12.99 2.43
N ARG A 113 5.28 -14.07 2.16
CA ARG A 113 4.52 -14.26 0.92
C ARG A 113 3.09 -13.76 1.08
N LYS A 114 2.58 -13.07 0.06
CA LYS A 114 1.19 -12.60 0.00
C LYS A 114 0.27 -13.80 -0.24
N ILE A 115 -0.79 -13.88 0.53
CA ILE A 115 -1.82 -14.92 0.45
C ILE A 115 -3.20 -14.26 0.39
N VAL A 116 -4.20 -14.97 -0.11
CA VAL A 116 -5.60 -14.56 0.02
C VAL A 116 -6.14 -15.11 1.35
N PRO A 117 -6.63 -14.26 2.26
CA PRO A 117 -7.21 -14.72 3.53
C PRO A 117 -8.43 -15.62 3.31
N LYS A 118 -8.56 -16.68 4.12
CA LYS A 118 -9.67 -17.67 3.99
C LYS A 118 -11.05 -17.09 4.29
N ASP A 119 -11.10 -16.04 5.10
CA ASP A 119 -12.30 -15.31 5.50
C ASP A 119 -12.78 -14.31 4.43
N LEU A 120 -12.05 -14.17 3.32
CA LEU A 120 -12.43 -13.32 2.22
C LEU A 120 -13.28 -14.10 1.21
N SER A 121 -14.59 -13.90 1.23
CA SER A 121 -15.49 -14.43 0.20
C SER A 121 -15.34 -13.62 -1.09
N LEU A 122 -14.73 -14.21 -2.10
CA LEU A 122 -14.63 -13.65 -3.44
C LEU A 122 -15.82 -14.12 -4.27
N ASN A 123 -17.01 -13.56 -4.00
CA ASN A 123 -18.14 -13.77 -4.89
C ASN A 123 -18.07 -12.69 -5.97
N ALA A 124 -17.84 -13.13 -7.22
CA ALA A 124 -17.79 -12.29 -8.40
C ALA A 124 -19.21 -11.92 -8.87
#